data_AF-A0ABC9SLT8-F1
#
_entry.id   AF-A0ABC9SLT8-F1
#
_cell.length_a   1.000
_cell.length_b   1.000
_cell.length_c   1.000
_cell.angle_alpha   90.00
_cell.angle_beta   90.00
_cell.angle_gamma   90.00
#
_symmetry.space_group_name_H-M   'P 1'
#
loop_
_entity.id
_entity.type
_entity.pdbx_description
1 polymer ?
#
loop_
_entity_poly.entity_id
_entity_poly.type
_entity_poly.pdbx_seq_one_letter_code
_entity_poly.pdbx_strand_id
1 'polypeptide(L)'
;METVLGYLSALGRDAVFFLISFVLFYIGKKIKDWIEPGDLDQEIIINNNTAVSSGLAGYYFGLTLILLVILSSPGTDFISDCFQVLYYGILGILLLNLSYFINDKVIFRSLDFNELVYSGRNVSVGAVVFGSSVASSVIIAASLSGDNAGLAFSIWKNSGLLEPVQKLLDGSLLGILFFSIGQIALILFTLAYRKIIPYSLDIELKEKENLASGISYSGALIALGIIIARALHKDPISMEHTLFQVFLDFILGLIVIPAVRLITDAVILPGSTLKEEISRDQNVGVGILEAVVLISFAGILFYAV
;
A
#
# COMPACT_ATOMS: atom_id res chain seq x y z
N MET A 1 -25.38 0.50 -35.29
CA MET A 1 -25.99 1.56 -34.46
C MET A 1 -26.02 1.13 -33.00
N GLU A 2 -26.49 -0.09 -32.69
CA GLU A 2 -26.43 -0.68 -31.34
C GLU A 2 -25.00 -0.78 -30.76
N THR A 3 -24.01 -1.14 -31.58
CA THR A 3 -22.59 -1.18 -31.16
C THR A 3 -22.03 0.20 -30.79
N VAL A 4 -22.47 1.26 -31.47
CA VAL A 4 -22.03 2.64 -31.20
C VAL A 4 -22.71 3.20 -29.95
N LEU A 5 -24.01 2.97 -29.80
CA LEU A 5 -24.75 3.35 -28.58
C LEU A 5 -24.23 2.61 -27.34
N GLY A 6 -23.92 1.32 -27.46
CA GLY A 6 -23.30 0.54 -26.39
C GLY A 6 -21.95 1.13 -25.96
N TYR A 7 -21.08 1.44 -26.91
CA TYR A 7 -19.78 2.06 -26.63
C TYR A 7 -19.92 3.45 -25.99
N LEU A 8 -20.83 4.30 -26.49
CA LEU A 8 -21.10 5.62 -25.90
C LEU A 8 -21.65 5.50 -24.46
N SER A 9 -22.45 4.48 -24.18
CA SER A 9 -22.95 4.24 -22.82
C SER A 9 -21.84 3.80 -21.87
N ALA A 10 -20.87 2.99 -22.33
CA ALA A 10 -19.71 2.59 -21.56
C ALA A 10 -18.81 3.80 -21.25
N LEU A 11 -18.52 4.62 -22.26
CA LEU A 11 -17.77 5.87 -22.08
C LEU A 11 -18.44 6.81 -21.07
N GLY A 12 -19.77 6.89 -21.08
CA GLY A 12 -20.52 7.67 -20.10
C GLY A 12 -20.32 7.17 -18.67
N ARG A 13 -20.30 5.85 -18.45
CA ARG A 13 -20.01 5.25 -17.14
C ARG A 13 -18.56 5.49 -16.71
N ASP A 14 -17.62 5.28 -17.62
CA ASP A 14 -16.19 5.50 -17.37
C ASP A 14 -15.91 6.95 -16.96
N ALA A 15 -16.55 7.91 -17.64
CA ALA A 15 -16.45 9.34 -17.30
C ALA A 15 -16.96 9.64 -15.88
N VAL A 16 -18.05 9.00 -15.45
CA VAL A 16 -18.58 9.16 -14.08
C VAL A 16 -17.62 8.58 -13.04
N PHE A 17 -17.09 7.37 -13.25
CA PHE A 17 -16.12 6.77 -12.32
C PHE A 17 -14.81 7.55 -12.27
N PHE A 18 -14.37 8.11 -13.39
CA PHE A 18 -13.23 9.02 -13.46
C PHE A 18 -13.49 10.27 -12.61
N LEU A 19 -14.65 10.92 -12.76
CA LEU A 19 -15.02 12.10 -11.95
C LEU A 19 -15.12 11.77 -10.46
N ILE A 20 -15.74 10.64 -10.09
CA ILE A 20 -15.80 10.16 -8.70
C ILE A 20 -14.38 9.97 -8.14
N SER A 21 -13.48 9.37 -8.92
CA SER A 21 -12.09 9.18 -8.51
C SER A 21 -11.38 10.53 -8.26
N PHE A 22 -11.60 11.54 -9.10
CA PHE A 22 -11.08 12.90 -8.86
C PHE A 22 -11.64 13.53 -7.58
N VAL A 23 -12.94 13.36 -7.32
CA VAL A 23 -13.56 13.83 -6.08
C VAL A 23 -12.93 13.14 -4.87
N LEU A 24 -12.66 11.83 -4.94
CA LEU A 24 -11.99 11.08 -3.87
C LEU A 24 -10.55 11.54 -3.68
N PHE A 25 -9.80 11.83 -4.74
CA PHE A 25 -8.45 12.43 -4.64
C PHE A 25 -8.50 13.78 -3.93
N TYR A 26 -9.46 14.63 -4.28
CA TYR A 26 -9.65 15.93 -3.64
C TYR A 26 -10.00 15.80 -2.15
N ILE A 27 -10.92 14.89 -1.79
CA ILE A 27 -11.25 14.59 -0.40
C ILE A 27 -10.00 14.07 0.33
N GLY A 28 -9.27 13.15 -0.30
CA GLY A 28 -8.04 12.58 0.23
C GLY A 28 -6.98 13.64 0.52
N LYS A 29 -6.82 14.64 -0.37
CA LYS A 29 -5.95 15.80 -0.15
C LYS A 29 -6.42 16.59 1.07
N LYS A 30 -7.70 16.94 1.15
CA LYS A 30 -8.24 17.78 2.23
C LYS A 30 -8.11 17.14 3.60
N ILE A 31 -8.34 15.84 3.69
CA ILE A 31 -8.12 15.09 4.93
C ILE A 31 -6.63 15.13 5.32
N LYS A 32 -5.72 14.97 4.36
CA LYS A 32 -4.28 15.00 4.60
C LYS A 32 -3.79 16.39 5.03
N ASP A 33 -4.26 17.46 4.38
CA ASP A 33 -4.02 18.87 4.77
C ASP A 33 -4.45 19.15 6.24
N TRP A 34 -5.46 18.44 6.76
CA TRP A 34 -5.94 18.61 8.13
C TRP A 34 -5.18 17.79 9.17
N ILE A 35 -4.60 16.66 8.77
CA ILE A 35 -3.92 15.72 9.68
C ILE A 35 -2.43 16.03 9.75
N GLU A 36 -1.83 16.43 8.64
CA GLU A 36 -0.37 16.63 8.56
C GLU A 36 0.03 18.01 9.08
N PRO A 37 1.23 18.13 9.67
CA PRO A 37 1.63 19.32 10.44
C PRO A 37 1.95 20.56 9.59
N GLY A 38 2.12 20.40 8.27
CA GLY A 38 2.47 21.48 7.35
C GLY A 38 1.43 21.65 6.24
N ASP A 39 1.36 22.86 5.70
CA ASP A 39 0.58 23.14 4.49
C ASP A 39 1.23 22.43 3.29
N LEU A 40 0.53 21.43 2.72
CA LEU A 40 1.06 20.64 1.61
C LEU A 40 1.38 21.50 0.39
N ASP A 41 0.56 22.51 0.08
CA ASP A 41 0.77 23.38 -1.08
C ASP A 41 2.00 24.27 -0.85
N GLN A 42 2.18 24.78 0.37
CA GLN A 42 3.39 25.52 0.73
C GLN A 42 4.64 24.63 0.65
N GLU A 43 4.58 23.42 1.21
CA GLU A 43 5.71 22.49 1.20
C GLU A 43 6.11 22.07 -0.23
N ILE A 44 5.13 21.78 -1.09
CA ILE A 44 5.38 21.28 -2.44
C ILE A 44 5.79 22.42 -3.38
N ILE A 45 5.04 23.53 -3.39
CA ILE A 45 5.18 24.58 -4.42
C ILE A 45 6.23 25.61 -4.02
N ILE A 46 6.22 26.05 -2.75
CA ILE A 46 7.09 27.13 -2.29
C ILE A 46 8.42 26.58 -1.78
N ASN A 47 8.35 25.56 -0.92
CA ASN A 47 9.54 24.98 -0.30
C ASN A 47 10.25 23.94 -1.18
N ASN A 48 9.62 23.51 -2.28
CA ASN A 48 10.11 22.44 -3.17
C ASN A 48 10.50 21.16 -2.39
N ASN A 49 9.72 20.82 -1.37
CA ASN A 49 10.01 19.71 -0.49
C ASN A 49 9.73 18.37 -1.20
N THR A 50 10.81 17.76 -1.69
CA THR A 50 10.76 16.50 -2.43
C THR A 50 10.38 15.33 -1.52
N ALA A 51 10.69 15.39 -0.23
CA ALA A 51 10.28 14.36 0.73
C ALA A 51 8.76 14.32 0.91
N VAL A 52 8.13 15.49 1.13
CA VAL A 52 6.66 15.63 1.20
C VAL A 52 6.02 15.19 -0.12
N SER A 53 6.58 15.65 -1.24
CA SER A 53 6.10 15.28 -2.58
C SER A 53 6.14 13.76 -2.82
N SER A 54 7.20 13.09 -2.35
CA SER A 54 7.35 11.64 -2.48
C SER A 54 6.33 10.88 -1.62
N GLY A 55 6.15 11.31 -0.36
CA GLY A 55 5.12 10.72 0.51
C GLY A 55 3.70 10.91 -0.05
N LEU A 56 3.40 12.10 -0.56
CA LEU A 56 2.11 12.39 -1.20
C LEU A 56 1.89 11.60 -2.48
N ALA A 57 2.93 11.40 -3.30
CA ALA A 57 2.85 10.56 -4.49
C ALA A 57 2.49 9.12 -4.13
N GLY A 58 3.07 8.56 -3.06
CA GLY A 58 2.76 7.21 -2.59
C GLY A 58 1.34 7.09 -2.05
N TYR A 59 0.84 8.13 -1.39
CA TYR A 59 -0.55 8.21 -0.95
C TYR A 59 -1.54 8.20 -2.12
N TYR A 60 -1.34 9.04 -3.15
CA TYR A 60 -2.23 9.05 -4.32
C TYR A 60 -2.10 7.78 -5.17
N PHE A 61 -0.89 7.24 -5.31
CA PHE A 61 -0.71 5.97 -6.00
C PHE A 61 -1.41 4.84 -5.23
N GLY A 62 -1.29 4.81 -3.91
CA GLY A 62 -2.00 3.85 -3.07
C GLY A 62 -3.52 3.99 -3.16
N LEU A 63 -4.04 5.22 -3.12
CA LEU A 63 -5.47 5.47 -3.35
C LEU A 63 -5.91 4.94 -4.73
N THR A 64 -5.10 5.12 -5.76
CA THR A 64 -5.35 4.57 -7.10
C THR A 64 -5.47 3.05 -7.06
N LEU A 65 -4.55 2.34 -6.39
CA LEU A 65 -4.59 0.89 -6.28
C LEU A 65 -5.86 0.37 -5.59
N ILE A 66 -6.31 1.06 -4.54
CA ILE A 66 -7.58 0.76 -3.87
C ILE A 66 -8.76 0.94 -4.83
N LEU A 67 -8.81 2.06 -5.55
CA LEU A 67 -9.88 2.34 -6.52
C LEU A 67 -9.89 1.35 -7.68
N LEU A 68 -8.73 0.93 -8.18
CA LEU A 68 -8.64 -0.07 -9.25
C LEU A 68 -9.34 -1.37 -8.86
N VAL A 69 -9.15 -1.83 -7.63
CA VAL A 69 -9.80 -3.05 -7.14
C VAL A 69 -11.30 -2.85 -6.96
N ILE A 70 -11.72 -1.74 -6.36
CA ILE A 70 -13.15 -1.46 -6.17
C ILE A 70 -13.89 -1.34 -7.52
N LEU A 71 -13.30 -0.66 -8.49
CA LEU A 71 -13.86 -0.49 -9.83
C LEU A 71 -13.87 -1.79 -10.65
N SER A 72 -12.96 -2.73 -10.36
CA SER A 72 -12.92 -4.03 -11.01
C SER A 72 -13.97 -5.02 -10.46
N SER A 73 -14.67 -4.66 -9.38
CA SER A 73 -15.69 -5.47 -8.73
C SER A 73 -17.08 -4.82 -8.87
N PRO A 74 -17.71 -4.88 -10.05
CA PRO A 74 -19.00 -4.23 -10.30
C PRO A 74 -20.10 -4.81 -9.41
N GLY A 75 -20.96 -3.93 -8.90
CA GLY A 75 -22.17 -4.26 -8.16
C GLY A 75 -23.33 -4.61 -9.09
N THR A 76 -24.56 -4.49 -8.58
CA THR A 76 -25.78 -4.93 -9.27
C THR A 76 -26.26 -3.96 -10.34
N ASP A 77 -26.03 -2.66 -10.12
CA ASP A 77 -26.49 -1.57 -10.97
C ASP A 77 -25.59 -0.36 -10.83
N PHE A 78 -25.67 0.54 -11.81
CA PHE A 78 -24.79 1.69 -11.92
C PHE A 78 -24.81 2.63 -10.70
N ILE A 79 -25.98 2.81 -10.08
CA ILE A 79 -26.12 3.72 -8.94
C ILE A 79 -25.46 3.08 -7.72
N SER A 80 -25.73 1.79 -7.49
CA SER A 80 -25.04 1.01 -6.45
C SER A 80 -23.53 1.03 -6.63
N ASP A 81 -23.02 0.89 -7.87
CA ASP A 81 -21.59 0.97 -8.16
C ASP A 81 -21.00 2.32 -7.77
N CYS A 82 -21.67 3.43 -8.11
CA CYS A 82 -21.24 4.77 -7.74
C CYS A 82 -21.17 4.94 -6.21
N PHE A 83 -22.19 4.46 -5.49
CA PHE A 83 -22.20 4.52 -4.03
C PHE A 83 -21.10 3.65 -3.41
N GLN A 84 -20.87 2.46 -3.95
CA GLN A 84 -19.84 1.54 -3.46
C GLN A 84 -18.43 2.13 -3.66
N VAL A 85 -18.15 2.71 -4.84
CA VAL A 85 -16.88 3.38 -5.13
C VAL A 85 -16.65 4.56 -4.19
N LEU A 86 -17.67 5.40 -3.97
CA LEU A 86 -17.57 6.52 -3.03
C LEU A 86 -17.34 6.03 -1.59
N TYR A 87 -18.12 5.06 -1.13
CA TYR A 87 -18.06 4.57 0.24
C TYR A 87 -16.72 3.89 0.55
N TYR A 88 -16.31 2.91 -0.26
CA TYR A 88 -15.03 2.23 -0.06
C TYR A 88 -13.83 3.11 -0.41
N GLY A 89 -13.98 4.07 -1.33
CA GLY A 89 -12.98 5.09 -1.57
C GLY A 89 -12.71 5.95 -0.33
N ILE A 90 -13.76 6.41 0.35
CA ILE A 90 -13.64 7.16 1.62
C ILE A 90 -13.04 6.26 2.70
N LEU A 91 -13.49 5.01 2.83
CA LEU A 91 -12.92 4.07 3.79
C LEU A 91 -11.42 3.85 3.54
N GLY A 92 -11.02 3.65 2.28
CA GLY A 92 -9.62 3.50 1.87
C GLY A 92 -8.78 4.72 2.22
N ILE A 93 -9.31 5.93 2.00
CA ILE A 93 -8.68 7.19 2.42
C ILE A 93 -8.45 7.21 3.93
N LEU A 94 -9.47 6.88 4.73
CA LEU A 94 -9.37 6.86 6.19
C LEU A 94 -8.32 5.84 6.66
N LEU A 95 -8.32 4.63 6.09
CA LEU A 95 -7.36 3.57 6.41
C LEU A 95 -5.92 3.96 6.00
N LEU A 96 -5.72 4.64 4.87
CA LEU A 96 -4.40 5.13 4.44
C LEU A 96 -3.85 6.19 5.40
N ASN A 97 -4.68 7.13 5.86
CA ASN A 97 -4.26 8.13 6.84
C ASN A 97 -3.98 7.48 8.21
N LEU A 98 -4.78 6.49 8.61
CA LEU A 98 -4.51 5.71 9.81
C LEU A 98 -3.21 4.93 9.69
N SER A 99 -2.91 4.35 8.52
CA SER A 99 -1.65 3.67 8.26
C SER A 99 -0.46 4.63 8.40
N TYR A 100 -0.53 5.83 7.84
CA TYR A 100 0.52 6.84 7.99
C TYR A 100 0.83 7.10 9.47
N PHE A 101 -0.20 7.29 10.29
CA PHE A 101 -0.04 7.51 11.73
C PHE A 101 0.56 6.30 12.46
N ILE A 102 0.13 5.08 12.13
CA ILE A 102 0.68 3.84 12.71
C ILE A 102 2.15 3.69 12.32
N ASN A 103 2.48 3.92 11.05
CA ASN A 103 3.83 3.78 10.52
C ASN A 103 4.78 4.76 11.24
N ASP A 104 4.41 6.03 11.30
CA ASP A 104 5.19 7.07 11.99
C ASP A 104 5.45 6.70 13.47
N LYS A 105 4.39 6.39 14.23
CA LYS A 105 4.54 6.20 15.69
C LYS A 105 5.06 4.83 16.12
N VAL A 106 4.76 3.78 15.37
CA VAL A 106 4.99 2.39 15.79
C VAL A 106 6.12 1.74 15.01
N ILE A 107 6.08 1.81 13.67
CA ILE A 107 7.13 1.20 12.83
C ILE A 107 8.43 2.01 12.96
N PHE A 108 8.29 3.33 12.96
CA PHE A 108 9.40 4.26 12.80
C PHE A 108 9.63 5.13 14.03
N ARG A 109 9.42 4.60 15.25
CA ARG A 109 9.62 5.36 16.49
C ARG A 109 10.99 6.05 16.62
N SER A 110 12.03 5.55 15.96
CA SER A 110 13.38 6.18 15.89
C SER A 110 13.53 7.25 14.80
N LEU A 111 12.64 7.21 13.79
CA LEU A 111 12.55 8.06 12.61
C LEU A 111 11.20 8.79 12.63
N ASP A 112 11.09 9.89 13.39
CA ASP A 112 9.89 10.74 13.36
C ASP A 112 9.68 11.24 11.92
N PHE A 113 8.66 10.74 11.24
CA PHE A 113 8.41 11.04 9.83
C PHE A 113 8.07 12.50 9.66
N ASN A 114 7.28 13.06 10.56
CA ASN A 114 6.89 14.45 10.47
C ASN A 114 8.11 15.36 10.60
N GLU A 115 8.97 15.11 11.59
CA GLU A 115 10.23 15.85 11.75
C GLU A 115 11.12 15.70 10.50
N LEU A 116 11.35 14.47 10.05
CA LEU A 116 12.31 14.19 8.97
C LEU A 116 11.81 14.64 7.59
N VAL A 117 10.52 14.54 7.32
CA VAL A 117 9.92 14.88 6.01
C VAL A 117 9.63 16.37 5.91
N TYR A 118 9.05 17.00 6.94
CA TYR A 118 8.67 18.40 6.89
C TYR A 118 9.83 19.34 7.25
N SER A 119 10.45 19.11 8.41
CA SER A 119 11.54 19.97 8.89
C SER A 119 12.88 19.59 8.25
N GLY A 120 13.19 18.29 8.22
CA GLY A 120 14.45 17.77 7.69
C GLY A 120 14.49 17.71 6.15
N ARG A 121 13.34 17.69 5.47
CA ARG A 121 13.22 17.53 4.01
C ARG A 121 13.96 16.29 3.48
N ASN A 122 14.04 15.25 4.31
CA ASN A 122 14.80 14.04 4.04
C ASN A 122 14.08 13.17 3.01
N VAL A 123 14.57 13.21 1.77
CA VAL A 123 13.95 12.53 0.62
C VAL A 123 13.95 11.01 0.78
N SER A 124 14.93 10.47 1.49
CA SER A 124 15.10 9.04 1.75
C SER A 124 13.98 8.52 2.65
N VAL A 125 13.62 9.27 3.68
CA VAL A 125 12.43 8.98 4.50
C VAL A 125 11.15 9.20 3.68
N GLY A 126 11.10 10.23 2.81
CA GLY A 126 10.01 10.42 1.85
C GLY A 126 9.77 9.19 0.94
N ALA A 127 10.83 8.52 0.50
CA ALA A 127 10.74 7.27 -0.27
C ALA A 127 10.19 6.09 0.56
N VAL A 128 10.49 6.04 1.87
CA VAL A 128 9.93 5.04 2.79
C VAL A 128 8.45 5.31 3.07
N VAL A 129 8.06 6.58 3.24
CA VAL A 129 6.64 6.99 3.34
C VAL A 129 5.88 6.58 2.07
N PHE A 130 6.49 6.76 0.90
CA PHE A 130 5.93 6.27 -0.37
C PHE A 130 5.68 4.75 -0.30
N GLY A 131 6.71 3.96 0.00
CA GLY A 131 6.62 2.49 -0.01
C GLY A 131 5.63 1.93 0.99
N SER A 132 5.65 2.47 2.22
CA SER A 132 4.73 2.07 3.28
C SER A 132 3.26 2.39 2.95
N SER A 133 3.00 3.52 2.30
CA SER A 133 1.66 3.89 1.82
C SER A 133 1.18 2.93 0.73
N VAL A 134 2.04 2.61 -0.24
CA VAL A 134 1.74 1.67 -1.32
C VAL A 134 1.52 0.26 -0.77
N ALA A 135 2.40 -0.24 0.10
CA ALA A 135 2.25 -1.54 0.73
C ALA A 135 0.91 -1.67 1.48
N SER A 136 0.57 -0.66 2.28
CA SER A 136 -0.69 -0.62 3.02
C SER A 136 -1.89 -0.55 2.09
N SER A 137 -1.79 0.22 1.00
CA SER A 137 -2.85 0.31 0.00
C SER A 137 -3.11 -1.01 -0.71
N VAL A 138 -2.08 -1.80 -1.01
CA VAL A 138 -2.23 -3.12 -1.65
C VAL A 138 -2.98 -4.07 -0.73
N ILE A 139 -2.70 -4.04 0.57
CA ILE A 139 -3.40 -4.84 1.57
C ILE A 139 -4.87 -4.38 1.72
N ILE A 140 -5.11 -3.07 1.79
CA ILE A 140 -6.47 -2.51 1.83
C ILE A 140 -7.23 -2.88 0.56
N ALA A 141 -6.60 -2.77 -0.60
CA ALA A 141 -7.24 -3.11 -1.86
C ALA A 141 -7.64 -4.59 -1.88
N ALA A 142 -6.73 -5.48 -1.50
CA ALA A 142 -6.99 -6.91 -1.47
C ALA A 142 -8.06 -7.33 -0.45
N SER A 143 -8.22 -6.61 0.66
CA SER A 143 -9.30 -6.87 1.62
C SER A 143 -10.68 -6.39 1.14
N LEU A 144 -10.70 -5.50 0.14
CA LEU A 144 -11.90 -4.97 -0.49
C LEU A 144 -12.22 -5.66 -1.83
N SER A 145 -11.42 -6.65 -2.26
CA SER A 145 -11.68 -7.41 -3.49
C SER A 145 -12.70 -8.53 -3.30
N GLY A 146 -13.58 -8.73 -4.29
CA GLY A 146 -14.26 -10.00 -4.54
C GLY A 146 -15.56 -10.27 -3.78
N ASP A 147 -16.22 -11.38 -4.15
CA ASP A 147 -17.39 -11.92 -3.47
C ASP A 147 -16.96 -12.67 -2.21
N ASN A 148 -16.71 -11.91 -1.14
CA ASN A 148 -16.25 -12.42 0.16
C ASN A 148 -17.35 -13.15 0.95
N ALA A 149 -18.31 -13.80 0.28
CA ALA A 149 -19.42 -14.49 0.90
C ALA A 149 -18.94 -15.54 1.94
N GLY A 150 -17.80 -16.20 1.70
CA GLY A 150 -17.18 -17.15 2.64
C GLY A 150 -16.57 -16.52 3.89
N LEU A 151 -16.38 -15.19 3.91
CA LEU A 151 -15.80 -14.43 5.01
C LEU A 151 -16.80 -13.48 5.70
N ALA A 152 -18.05 -13.45 5.26
CA ALA A 152 -19.07 -12.55 5.79
C ALA A 152 -19.35 -12.88 7.27
N PHE A 153 -19.24 -11.87 8.14
CA PHE A 153 -19.46 -12.03 9.57
C PHE A 153 -20.94 -12.29 9.90
N SER A 154 -21.85 -11.98 8.96
CA SER A 154 -23.30 -12.22 9.07
C SER A 154 -23.94 -11.56 10.30
N ILE A 155 -23.27 -10.57 10.89
CA ILE A 155 -23.70 -9.87 12.13
C ILE A 155 -25.06 -9.20 11.92
N TRP A 156 -25.31 -8.70 10.71
CA TRP A 156 -26.50 -7.92 10.37
C TRP A 156 -27.63 -8.75 9.74
N LYS A 157 -27.49 -10.07 9.61
CA LYS A 157 -28.46 -10.92 8.91
C LYS A 157 -29.90 -10.78 9.44
N ASN A 158 -30.05 -10.52 10.74
CA ASN A 158 -31.34 -10.38 11.42
C ASN A 158 -31.68 -8.92 11.80
N SER A 159 -30.93 -7.95 11.28
CA SER A 159 -31.06 -6.53 11.65
C SER A 159 -32.21 -5.79 10.93
N GLY A 160 -32.80 -6.41 9.91
CA GLY A 160 -33.80 -5.77 9.04
C GLY A 160 -33.22 -4.73 8.08
N LEU A 161 -31.89 -4.57 8.02
CA LEU A 161 -31.21 -3.70 7.05
C LEU A 161 -31.35 -4.24 5.63
N LEU A 162 -31.26 -3.36 4.63
CA LEU A 162 -31.26 -3.73 3.21
C LEU A 162 -30.01 -4.58 2.88
N GLU A 163 -30.15 -5.60 2.02
CA GLU A 163 -29.04 -6.49 1.64
C GLU A 163 -27.78 -5.76 1.13
N PRO A 164 -27.87 -4.70 0.30
CA PRO A 164 -26.68 -3.95 -0.14
C PRO A 164 -25.96 -3.27 1.03
N VAL A 165 -26.72 -2.79 2.03
CA VAL A 165 -26.14 -2.15 3.23
C VAL A 165 -25.42 -3.18 4.09
N GLN A 166 -25.98 -4.38 4.25
CA GLN A 166 -25.33 -5.46 4.99
C GLN A 166 -23.99 -5.84 4.32
N LYS A 167 -23.98 -6.04 3.00
CA LYS A 167 -22.75 -6.33 2.24
C LYS A 167 -21.69 -5.24 2.39
N LEU A 168 -22.09 -3.97 2.35
CA LEU A 168 -21.17 -2.84 2.55
C LEU A 168 -20.50 -2.89 3.93
N LEU A 169 -21.30 -3.13 4.98
CA LEU A 169 -20.81 -3.21 6.36
C LEU A 169 -19.92 -4.43 6.61
N ASP A 170 -20.29 -5.60 6.07
CA ASP A 170 -19.45 -6.82 6.10
C ASP A 170 -18.10 -6.57 5.44
N GLY A 171 -18.09 -5.98 4.24
CA GLY A 171 -16.85 -5.63 3.54
C GLY A 171 -16.00 -4.59 4.30
N SER A 172 -16.63 -3.63 4.98
CA SER A 172 -15.90 -2.67 5.84
C SER A 172 -15.22 -3.35 7.03
N LEU A 173 -15.90 -4.27 7.72
CA LEU A 173 -15.29 -5.02 8.82
C LEU A 173 -14.13 -5.88 8.34
N LEU A 174 -14.30 -6.54 7.19
CA LEU A 174 -13.27 -7.34 6.56
C LEU A 174 -12.05 -6.48 6.20
N GLY A 175 -12.33 -5.33 5.59
CA GLY A 175 -11.34 -4.31 5.25
C GLY A 175 -10.52 -3.89 6.46
N ILE A 176 -11.18 -3.53 7.57
CA ILE A 176 -10.55 -3.12 8.83
C ILE A 176 -9.74 -4.27 9.46
N LEU A 177 -10.26 -5.49 9.46
CA LEU A 177 -9.59 -6.66 10.03
C LEU A 177 -8.28 -6.94 9.30
N PHE A 178 -8.31 -7.11 7.98
CA PHE A 178 -7.11 -7.43 7.21
C PHE A 178 -6.15 -6.25 7.07
N PHE A 179 -6.66 -5.02 7.06
CA PHE A 179 -5.83 -3.84 7.25
C PHE A 179 -5.03 -3.96 8.55
N SER A 180 -5.70 -4.23 9.67
CA SER A 180 -5.05 -4.33 10.99
C SER A 180 -3.98 -5.43 11.02
N ILE A 181 -4.29 -6.60 10.46
CA ILE A 181 -3.33 -7.72 10.33
C ILE A 181 -2.14 -7.31 9.45
N GLY A 182 -2.39 -6.64 8.34
CA GLY A 182 -1.35 -6.16 7.44
C GLY A 182 -0.44 -5.11 8.07
N GLN A 183 -1.00 -4.16 8.84
CA GLN A 183 -0.20 -3.19 9.59
C GLN A 183 0.69 -3.88 10.63
N ILE A 184 0.15 -4.88 11.36
CA ILE A 184 0.94 -5.70 12.29
C ILE A 184 2.06 -6.42 11.54
N ALA A 185 1.78 -7.02 10.39
CA ALA A 185 2.78 -7.69 9.57
C ALA A 185 3.88 -6.72 9.08
N LEU A 186 3.54 -5.51 8.64
CA LEU A 186 4.51 -4.47 8.26
C LEU A 186 5.40 -4.05 9.44
N ILE A 187 4.82 -3.90 10.64
CA ILE A 187 5.58 -3.64 11.88
C ILE A 187 6.57 -4.77 12.15
N LEU A 188 6.09 -6.02 12.20
CA LEU A 188 6.91 -7.19 12.50
C LEU A 188 8.01 -7.40 11.45
N PHE A 189 7.67 -7.22 10.17
CA PHE A 189 8.63 -7.29 9.08
C PHE A 189 9.71 -6.24 9.23
N THR A 190 9.37 -5.00 9.57
CA THR A 190 10.37 -3.94 9.77
C THR A 190 11.35 -4.28 10.90
N LEU A 191 10.85 -4.81 12.01
CA LEU A 191 11.68 -5.26 13.13
C LEU A 191 12.60 -6.43 12.74
N ALA A 192 12.11 -7.36 11.92
CA ALA A 192 12.90 -8.46 11.40
C ALA A 192 13.93 -7.97 10.37
N TYR A 193 13.52 -7.13 9.43
CA TYR A 193 14.33 -6.59 8.35
C TYR A 193 15.54 -5.84 8.92
N ARG A 194 15.35 -4.97 9.93
CA ARG A 194 16.44 -4.30 10.65
C ARG A 194 17.53 -5.24 11.19
N LYS A 195 17.18 -6.50 11.51
CA LYS A 195 18.12 -7.52 11.99
C LYS A 195 18.75 -8.33 10.87
N ILE A 196 18.04 -8.48 9.75
CA ILE A 196 18.48 -9.29 8.61
C ILE A 196 19.49 -8.52 7.76
N ILE A 197 19.28 -7.22 7.57
CA ILE A 197 20.14 -6.42 6.71
C ILE A 197 21.51 -6.18 7.34
N PRO A 198 22.61 -6.15 6.56
CA PRO A 198 23.97 -6.12 7.10
C PRO A 198 24.47 -4.70 7.44
N TYR A 199 23.57 -3.73 7.58
CA TYR A 199 23.84 -2.32 7.92
C TYR A 199 22.70 -1.73 8.76
N SER A 200 22.94 -0.61 9.45
CA SER A 200 21.90 0.02 10.28
C SER A 200 20.95 0.86 9.42
N LEU A 201 19.70 0.39 9.25
CA LEU A 201 18.68 1.13 8.50
C LEU A 201 18.46 2.54 9.05
N ASP A 202 18.44 2.68 10.38
CA ASP A 202 18.12 3.95 11.02
C ASP A 202 19.25 4.99 10.81
N ILE A 203 20.52 4.57 10.84
CA ILE A 203 21.66 5.44 10.53
C ILE A 203 21.63 5.84 9.05
N GLU A 204 21.38 4.89 8.15
CA GLU A 204 21.28 5.18 6.72
C GLU A 204 20.18 6.20 6.42
N LEU A 205 19.01 6.07 7.04
CA LEU A 205 17.88 6.96 6.78
C LEU A 205 18.01 8.31 7.50
N LYS A 206 18.39 8.33 8.78
CA LYS A 206 18.37 9.54 9.61
C LYS A 206 19.63 10.38 9.49
N GLU A 207 20.80 9.75 9.61
CA GLU A 207 22.07 10.46 9.74
C GLU A 207 22.71 10.71 8.38
N LYS A 208 22.66 9.69 7.50
CA LYS A 208 23.25 9.75 6.16
C LYS A 208 22.29 10.27 5.09
N GLU A 209 21.00 10.34 5.40
CA GLU A 209 19.92 10.65 4.45
C GLU A 209 20.03 9.85 3.15
N ASN A 210 20.39 8.58 3.24
CA ASN A 210 20.74 7.74 2.12
C ASN A 210 19.51 7.31 1.30
N LEU A 211 19.37 7.91 0.12
CA LEU A 211 18.22 7.69 -0.77
C LEU A 211 18.19 6.26 -1.33
N ALA A 212 19.35 5.66 -1.59
CA ALA A 212 19.43 4.27 -2.06
C ALA A 212 18.80 3.31 -1.03
N SER A 213 19.13 3.51 0.25
CA SER A 213 18.57 2.72 1.36
C SER A 213 17.06 2.94 1.50
N GLY A 214 16.60 4.19 1.39
CA GLY A 214 15.18 4.54 1.43
C GLY A 214 14.36 3.86 0.32
N ILE A 215 14.84 3.90 -0.92
CA ILE A 215 14.18 3.27 -2.07
C ILE A 215 14.20 1.74 -1.97
N SER A 216 15.35 1.15 -1.64
CA SER A 216 15.49 -0.30 -1.42
C SER A 216 14.47 -0.81 -0.39
N TYR A 217 14.42 -0.16 0.76
CA TYR A 217 13.51 -0.55 1.83
C TYR A 217 12.04 -0.29 1.49
N SER A 218 11.74 0.79 0.76
CA SER A 218 10.42 1.05 0.16
C SER A 218 9.96 -0.13 -0.71
N GLY A 219 10.83 -0.64 -1.58
CA GLY A 219 10.56 -1.82 -2.40
C GLY A 219 10.32 -3.09 -1.59
N ALA A 220 11.07 -3.29 -0.50
CA ALA A 220 10.86 -4.42 0.41
C ALA A 220 9.48 -4.37 1.10
N LEU A 221 9.02 -3.19 1.53
CA LEU A 221 7.68 -3.02 2.10
C LEU A 221 6.59 -3.30 1.07
N ILE A 222 6.72 -2.77 -0.15
CA ILE A 222 5.76 -3.02 -1.24
C ILE A 222 5.71 -4.52 -1.57
N ALA A 223 6.87 -5.17 -1.69
CA ALA A 223 6.96 -6.61 -1.93
C ALA A 223 6.23 -7.43 -0.86
N LEU A 224 6.40 -7.08 0.42
CA LEU A 224 5.65 -7.72 1.51
C LEU A 224 4.13 -7.50 1.37
N GLY A 225 3.71 -6.26 1.08
CA GLY A 225 2.30 -5.93 0.88
C GLY A 225 1.66 -6.78 -0.22
N ILE A 226 2.36 -6.96 -1.35
CA ILE A 226 1.93 -7.83 -2.46
C ILE A 226 1.85 -9.30 -2.01
N ILE A 227 2.87 -9.81 -1.31
CA ILE A 227 2.89 -11.21 -0.85
C ILE A 227 1.74 -11.48 0.10
N ILE A 228 1.45 -10.58 1.05
CA ILE A 228 0.33 -10.74 2.00
C ILE A 228 -1.02 -10.65 1.29
N ALA A 229 -1.16 -9.73 0.33
CA ALA A 229 -2.38 -9.57 -0.45
C ALA A 229 -2.74 -10.82 -1.26
N ARG A 230 -1.76 -11.69 -1.57
CA ARG A 230 -1.98 -12.95 -2.28
C ARG A 230 -3.02 -13.85 -1.59
N ALA A 231 -2.96 -13.95 -0.26
CA ALA A 231 -3.89 -14.77 0.51
C ALA A 231 -5.35 -14.29 0.45
N LEU A 232 -5.58 -13.03 0.06
CA LEU A 232 -6.91 -12.41 -0.06
C LEU A 232 -7.44 -12.41 -1.49
N HIS A 233 -6.59 -12.67 -2.47
CA HIS A 233 -6.96 -12.56 -3.89
C HIS A 233 -7.80 -13.73 -4.42
N LYS A 234 -7.72 -14.91 -3.79
CA LYS A 234 -8.40 -16.12 -4.24
C LYS A 234 -9.62 -16.40 -3.37
N ASP A 235 -10.78 -16.56 -4.01
CA ASP A 235 -12.10 -16.87 -3.42
C ASP A 235 -11.98 -17.54 -2.04
N PRO A 236 -12.07 -16.73 -0.96
CA PRO A 236 -11.69 -17.21 0.35
C PRO A 236 -12.71 -18.23 0.86
N ILE A 237 -12.20 -19.41 1.23
CA ILE A 237 -13.02 -20.56 1.64
C ILE A 237 -13.62 -20.33 3.03
N SER A 238 -12.80 -19.89 3.98
CA SER A 238 -13.21 -19.61 5.37
C SER A 238 -12.23 -18.64 6.04
N MET A 239 -12.70 -17.94 7.07
CA MET A 239 -11.87 -16.97 7.82
C MET A 239 -10.62 -17.62 8.43
N GLU A 240 -10.77 -18.80 9.04
CA GLU A 240 -9.64 -19.54 9.62
C GLU A 240 -8.58 -19.88 8.56
N HIS A 241 -9.02 -20.39 7.41
CA HIS A 241 -8.11 -20.74 6.32
C HIS A 241 -7.41 -19.52 5.75
N THR A 242 -8.14 -18.43 5.52
CA THR A 242 -7.57 -17.17 5.00
C THR A 242 -6.58 -16.56 5.99
N LEU A 243 -6.88 -16.53 7.29
CA LEU A 243 -5.94 -16.05 8.30
C LEU A 243 -4.67 -16.92 8.36
N PHE A 244 -4.81 -18.24 8.24
CA PHE A 244 -3.68 -19.14 8.19
C PHE A 244 -2.82 -18.92 6.92
N GLN A 245 -3.45 -18.70 5.77
CA GLN A 245 -2.75 -18.35 4.53
C GLN A 245 -2.01 -17.00 4.63
N VAL A 246 -2.65 -15.97 5.19
CA VAL A 246 -2.00 -14.67 5.45
C VAL A 246 -0.77 -14.86 6.35
N PHE A 247 -0.87 -15.69 7.38
CA PHE A 247 0.26 -16.02 8.25
C PHE A 247 1.38 -16.73 7.48
N LEU A 248 1.07 -17.74 6.66
CA LEU A 248 2.06 -18.44 5.84
C LEU A 248 2.72 -17.51 4.82
N ASP A 249 1.95 -16.61 4.21
CA ASP A 249 2.45 -15.63 3.24
C ASP A 249 3.35 -14.58 3.92
N PHE A 250 3.05 -14.20 5.16
CA PHE A 250 3.96 -13.38 5.95
C PHE A 250 5.30 -14.09 6.22
N ILE A 251 5.28 -15.37 6.62
CA ILE A 251 6.50 -16.17 6.80
C ILE A 251 7.25 -16.33 5.48
N LEU A 252 6.53 -16.54 4.37
CA LEU A 252 7.11 -16.60 3.04
C LEU A 252 7.81 -15.28 2.69
N GLY A 253 7.19 -14.13 2.97
CA GLY A 253 7.80 -12.81 2.77
C GLY A 253 9.09 -12.62 3.56
N LEU A 254 9.13 -13.08 4.81
CA LEU A 254 10.34 -13.04 5.65
C LEU A 254 11.50 -13.90 5.11
N ILE A 255 11.21 -14.92 4.31
CA ILE A 255 12.23 -15.82 3.73
C ILE A 255 12.61 -15.36 2.32
N VAL A 256 11.61 -15.09 1.47
CA VAL A 256 11.79 -14.75 0.06
C VAL A 256 12.49 -13.41 -0.10
N ILE A 257 12.11 -12.39 0.67
CA ILE A 257 12.71 -11.06 0.51
C ILE A 257 14.24 -11.14 0.74
N PRO A 258 14.75 -11.70 1.84
CA PRO A 258 16.20 -11.90 2.00
C PRO A 258 16.81 -12.81 0.94
N ALA A 259 16.13 -13.89 0.53
CA ALA A 259 16.64 -14.79 -0.50
C ALA A 259 16.80 -14.08 -1.86
N VAL A 260 15.84 -13.26 -2.26
CA VAL A 260 15.91 -12.46 -3.49
C VAL A 260 17.06 -11.46 -3.43
N ARG A 261 17.35 -10.86 -2.26
CA ARG A 261 18.53 -9.99 -2.11
C ARG A 261 19.84 -10.73 -2.38
N LEU A 262 19.98 -11.94 -1.84
CA LEU A 262 21.15 -12.79 -2.10
C LEU A 262 21.27 -13.16 -3.59
N ILE A 263 20.14 -13.40 -4.26
CA ILE A 263 20.12 -13.64 -5.70
C ILE A 263 20.53 -12.39 -6.47
N THR A 264 20.07 -11.21 -6.07
CA THR A 264 20.47 -9.93 -6.67
C THR A 264 21.98 -9.70 -6.54
N ASP A 265 22.55 -9.94 -5.35
CA ASP A 265 24.02 -9.90 -5.15
C ASP A 265 24.74 -10.86 -6.10
N ALA A 266 24.26 -12.11 -6.21
CA ALA A 266 24.96 -13.14 -6.97
C ALA A 266 24.81 -13.01 -8.49
N VAL A 267 23.64 -12.59 -8.97
CA VAL A 267 23.27 -12.67 -10.41
C VAL A 267 23.24 -11.30 -11.05
N ILE A 268 22.71 -10.30 -10.36
CA ILE A 268 22.41 -8.98 -10.94
C ILE A 268 23.60 -8.02 -10.77
N LEU A 269 24.34 -8.12 -9.66
CA LEU A 269 25.47 -7.25 -9.33
C LEU A 269 26.80 -8.03 -9.26
N PRO A 270 27.24 -8.69 -10.35
CA PRO A 270 28.49 -9.43 -10.32
C PRO A 270 29.67 -8.49 -10.07
N GLY A 271 30.39 -8.71 -8.96
CA GLY A 271 31.60 -7.97 -8.61
C GLY A 271 31.43 -6.89 -7.54
N SER A 272 30.22 -6.68 -7.02
CA SER A 272 29.95 -5.83 -5.86
C SER A 272 28.86 -6.49 -4.98
N THR A 273 28.48 -5.86 -3.87
CA THR A 273 27.38 -6.30 -3.03
C THR A 273 26.38 -5.17 -2.80
N LEU A 274 25.10 -5.51 -2.61
CA LEU A 274 24.04 -4.58 -2.22
C LEU A 274 24.44 -3.79 -0.97
N LYS A 275 25.12 -4.42 -0.02
CA LYS A 275 25.64 -3.73 1.16
C LYS A 275 26.61 -2.61 0.77
N GLU A 276 27.60 -2.90 -0.06
CA GLU A 276 28.61 -1.92 -0.47
C GLU A 276 27.95 -0.80 -1.27
N GLU A 277 27.22 -1.14 -2.32
CA GLU A 277 26.58 -0.17 -3.20
C GLU A 277 25.57 0.71 -2.46
N ILE A 278 24.74 0.14 -1.58
CA ILE A 278 23.68 0.89 -0.89
C ILE A 278 24.24 1.62 0.31
N SER A 279 24.91 0.96 1.25
CA SER A 279 25.29 1.58 2.54
C SER A 279 26.57 2.39 2.47
N ARG A 280 27.55 1.98 1.65
CA ARG A 280 28.84 2.67 1.51
C ARG A 280 28.81 3.70 0.39
N ASP A 281 28.40 3.30 -0.81
CA ASP A 281 28.49 4.16 -2.00
C ASP A 281 27.21 4.97 -2.24
N GLN A 282 26.13 4.70 -1.49
CA GLN A 282 24.83 5.37 -1.60
C GLN A 282 24.29 5.38 -3.04
N ASN A 283 24.53 4.29 -3.77
CA ASN A 283 24.18 4.16 -5.16
C ASN A 283 22.66 4.00 -5.34
N VAL A 284 22.01 5.12 -5.65
CA VAL A 284 20.56 5.18 -5.88
C VAL A 284 20.10 4.24 -6.99
N GLY A 285 20.91 4.04 -8.03
CA GLY A 285 20.60 3.13 -9.13
C GLY A 285 20.45 1.69 -8.64
N VAL A 286 21.34 1.25 -7.74
CA VAL A 286 21.28 -0.07 -7.12
C VAL A 286 20.09 -0.18 -6.16
N GLY A 287 19.78 0.87 -5.41
CA GLY A 287 18.58 0.92 -4.56
C GLY A 287 17.27 0.76 -5.37
N ILE A 288 17.15 1.43 -6.52
CA ILE A 288 16.02 1.27 -7.45
C ILE A 288 15.97 -0.17 -8.00
N LEU A 289 17.12 -0.70 -8.44
CA LEU A 289 17.21 -2.05 -8.99
C LEU A 289 16.74 -3.09 -7.98
N GLU A 290 17.22 -3.00 -6.74
CA GLU A 290 16.80 -3.90 -5.66
C GLU A 290 15.29 -3.80 -5.40
N ALA A 291 14.75 -2.59 -5.30
CA ALA A 291 13.33 -2.37 -5.07
C ALA A 291 12.47 -3.00 -6.18
N VAL A 292 12.82 -2.77 -7.44
CA VAL A 292 12.10 -3.30 -8.60
C VAL A 292 12.19 -4.82 -8.65
N VAL A 293 13.35 -5.42 -8.37
CA VAL A 293 13.52 -6.87 -8.35
C VAL A 293 12.65 -7.50 -7.25
N LEU A 294 12.64 -6.95 -6.04
CA LEU A 294 11.80 -7.42 -4.95
C LEU A 294 10.31 -7.35 -5.30
N ILE A 295 9.85 -6.22 -5.84
CA ILE A 295 8.45 -6.04 -6.28
C ILE A 295 8.10 -7.04 -7.39
N SER A 296 9.02 -7.27 -8.34
CA SER A 296 8.81 -8.20 -9.45
C SER A 296 8.65 -9.65 -8.98
N PHE A 297 9.54 -10.11 -8.09
CA PHE A 297 9.42 -11.46 -7.52
C PHE A 297 8.16 -11.63 -6.67
N ALA A 298 7.78 -10.60 -5.89
CA ALA A 298 6.51 -10.61 -5.17
C ALA A 298 5.30 -10.71 -6.11
N GLY A 299 5.31 -9.96 -7.21
CA GLY A 299 4.27 -10.03 -8.25
C GLY A 299 4.20 -11.40 -8.94
N ILE A 300 5.34 -12.04 -9.21
CA ILE A 300 5.37 -13.42 -9.74
C ILE A 300 4.74 -14.37 -8.72
N LEU A 301 5.12 -14.29 -7.45
CA LEU A 301 4.58 -15.16 -6.39
C LEU A 301 3.09 -14.96 -6.15
N PHE A 302 2.58 -13.75 -6.39
CA PHE A 302 1.16 -13.44 -6.30
C PHE A 302 0.33 -14.30 -7.27
N TYR A 303 0.81 -14.51 -8.50
CA TYR A 303 0.10 -15.28 -9.53
C TYR A 303 0.56 -16.73 -9.70
N ALA A 304 1.66 -17.14 -9.08
CA ALA A 304 2.23 -18.48 -9.26
C ALA A 304 1.40 -19.62 -8.63
N VAL A 305 0.33 -19.29 -7.89
CA VAL A 305 -0.56 -20.25 -7.24
C VAL A 305 -1.85 -20.32 -8.01
#